data_AF-A0A914THY9-F1
#
_entry.id   AF-A0A914THY9-F1
#
_cell.length_a   1.000
_cell.length_b   1.000
_cell.length_c   1.000
_cell.angle_alpha   90.00
_cell.angle_beta   90.00
_cell.angle_gamma   90.00
#
_symmetry.space_group_name_H-M   'P 1'
#
loop_
_entity.id
_entity.type
_entity.pdbx_description
1 polymer ?
#
loop_
_entity_poly.entity_id
_entity_poly.type
_entity_poly.pdbx_seq_one_letter_code
_entity_poly.pdbx_strand_id
1 'polypeptide(L)'
;MAHLKAAFIIVIFMLSFDCINSVAIISSNGHKNQDDVMPCYVCEKGVQMTRDDLFASYADIKAKMINYCLSIYSQYKNNCIYIVNNYMADIYTKAHVTPYSAEAICANEGLCTDKNHHLKIIKN
;
A
#
# COMPACT_ATOMS: atom_id res chain seq x y z
N MET A 1 8.00 2.66 45.95
CA MET A 1 9.14 2.09 45.18
C MET A 1 8.60 1.02 44.22
N ALA A 2 7.98 1.41 43.10
CA ALA A 2 7.28 0.49 42.20
C ALA A 2 7.40 0.86 40.70
N HIS A 3 8.42 1.63 40.32
CA HIS A 3 8.62 2.05 38.92
C HIS A 3 9.84 1.37 38.24
N LEU A 4 10.53 0.45 38.93
CA LEU A 4 11.80 -0.12 38.43
C LEU A 4 11.67 -1.52 37.80
N LYS A 5 10.48 -2.16 37.85
CA LYS A 5 10.31 -3.53 37.32
C LYS A 5 9.87 -3.61 35.86
N ALA A 6 9.28 -2.55 35.29
CA ALA A 6 8.78 -2.57 33.92
C ALA A 6 9.88 -2.46 32.86
N ALA A 7 10.95 -1.70 33.14
CA ALA A 7 12.05 -1.50 32.20
C ALA A 7 12.85 -2.79 31.94
N PHE A 8 12.99 -3.66 32.96
CA PHE A 8 13.80 -4.86 32.86
C PHE A 8 13.17 -5.96 31.98
N ILE A 9 11.83 -6.03 31.92
CA ILE A 9 11.11 -7.01 31.11
C ILE A 9 11.19 -6.66 29.62
N ILE A 10 11.19 -5.37 29.27
CA ILE A 10 11.27 -4.89 27.89
C ILE A 10 12.66 -5.19 27.29
N VAL A 11 13.72 -5.05 28.08
CA VAL A 11 15.10 -5.30 27.61
C VAL A 11 15.35 -6.79 27.34
N ILE A 12 14.73 -7.70 28.09
CA ILE A 12 14.88 -9.16 27.89
C ILE A 12 14.24 -9.61 26.57
N PHE A 13 13.12 -9.00 26.16
CA PHE A 13 12.51 -9.29 24.86
C PHE A 13 13.38 -8.82 23.68
N MET A 14 14.22 -7.80 23.85
CA MET A 14 15.03 -7.26 22.75
C MET A 14 16.30 -8.07 22.46
N LEU A 15 16.76 -8.93 23.38
CA LEU A 15 17.99 -9.71 23.22
C LEU A 15 17.78 -11.10 22.60
N SER A 16 16.55 -11.45 22.21
CA SER A 16 16.21 -12.77 21.65
C SER A 16 15.69 -12.72 20.21
N PHE A 17 15.59 -11.52 19.61
CA PHE A 17 15.09 -11.33 18.24
C PHE A 17 16.16 -10.75 17.32
N ASP A 18 17.37 -11.33 17.35
CA ASP A 18 18.31 -11.23 16.23
C ASP A 18 17.80 -12.09 15.06
N CYS A 19 16.75 -11.63 14.37
CA CYS A 19 16.32 -12.01 13.01
C CYS A 19 15.04 -11.27 12.56
N ILE A 20 14.77 -10.03 12.98
CA ILE A 20 13.76 -9.19 12.31
C ILE A 20 14.48 -8.04 11.63
N ASN A 21 15.01 -8.35 10.45
CA ASN A 21 15.45 -7.35 9.50
C ASN A 21 14.22 -6.53 9.07
N SER A 22 14.19 -5.25 9.43
CA SER A 22 13.30 -4.20 8.89
C SER A 22 11.79 -4.35 9.10
N VAL A 23 11.29 -4.26 10.34
CA VAL A 23 9.94 -3.74 10.58
C VAL A 23 10.04 -2.26 10.93
N ALA A 24 9.85 -1.40 9.92
CA ALA A 24 9.49 -0.01 10.18
C ALA A 24 8.06 -0.02 10.72
N ILE A 25 7.90 0.17 12.03
CA ILE A 25 6.58 0.45 12.63
C ILE A 25 6.20 1.86 12.17
N ILE A 26 5.48 1.99 11.05
CA ILE A 26 4.81 3.24 10.71
C ILE A 26 3.50 3.25 11.51
N SER A 27 3.56 3.88 12.69
CA SER A 27 2.38 4.32 13.41
C SER A 27 1.68 5.38 12.54
N SER A 28 0.61 5.01 11.85
CA SER A 28 -0.23 5.96 11.10
C SER A 28 -1.07 6.78 12.09
N ASN A 29 -0.45 7.82 12.66
CA ASN A 29 -1.21 8.96 13.17
C ASN A 29 -1.70 9.74 11.95
N GLY A 30 -3.03 9.82 11.81
CA GLY A 30 -3.69 10.49 10.70
C GLY A 30 -3.19 11.92 10.52
N HIS A 31 -2.43 12.13 9.46
CA HIS A 31 -2.04 13.44 8.94
C HIS A 31 -2.43 13.43 7.47
N LYS A 32 -3.57 14.05 7.12
CA LYS A 32 -4.08 14.14 5.74
C LYS A 32 -3.10 14.97 4.92
N ASN A 33 -2.14 14.33 4.26
CA ASN A 33 -1.25 15.00 3.32
C ASN A 33 -1.65 14.67 1.89
N GLN A 34 -1.45 15.60 0.95
CA GLN A 34 -1.84 15.40 -0.46
C GLN A 34 -1.08 14.25 -1.15
N ASP A 35 -0.03 13.76 -0.51
CA ASP A 35 0.81 12.62 -0.85
C ASP A 35 0.13 11.26 -0.62
N ASP A 36 -0.90 11.20 0.23
CA ASP A 36 -1.75 10.01 0.41
C ASP A 36 -2.65 9.76 -0.81
N VAL A 37 -2.72 10.72 -1.75
CA VAL A 37 -3.64 10.65 -2.88
C VAL A 37 -3.19 9.66 -3.97
N MET A 38 -1.88 9.56 -4.21
CA MET A 38 -1.33 8.68 -5.23
C MET A 38 -1.34 7.16 -4.88
N PRO A 39 -0.88 6.73 -3.69
CA PRO A 39 -0.75 5.30 -3.37
C PRO A 39 -2.08 4.53 -3.44
N CYS A 40 -3.13 5.11 -2.87
CA CYS A 40 -4.46 4.51 -2.90
C CYS A 40 -5.02 4.42 -4.33
N TYR A 41 -4.89 5.49 -5.13
CA TYR A 41 -5.41 5.49 -6.50
C TYR A 41 -4.73 4.44 -7.38
N VAL A 42 -3.40 4.32 -7.29
CA VAL A 42 -2.64 3.30 -8.03
C VAL A 42 -3.03 1.90 -7.58
N CYS A 43 -3.27 1.70 -6.28
CA CYS A 43 -3.74 0.43 -5.75
C CYS A 43 -5.13 0.05 -6.29
N GLU A 44 -6.09 0.95 -6.19
CA GLU A 44 -7.46 0.72 -6.66
C GLU A 44 -7.48 0.44 -8.16
N LYS A 45 -6.66 1.17 -8.93
CA LYS A 45 -6.49 0.91 -10.36
C LYS A 45 -5.90 -0.47 -10.63
N GLY A 46 -4.93 -0.91 -9.82
CA GLY A 46 -4.36 -2.26 -9.89
C GLY A 46 -5.39 -3.36 -9.58
N VAL A 47 -6.22 -3.17 -8.55
CA VAL A 47 -7.32 -4.09 -8.24
C VAL A 47 -8.30 -4.16 -9.39
N GLN A 48 -8.69 -3.00 -9.94
CA GLN A 48 -9.62 -2.92 -11.07
C GLN A 48 -9.06 -3.67 -12.29
N MET A 49 -7.82 -3.37 -12.72
CA MET A 49 -7.21 -4.02 -13.89
C MET A 49 -7.12 -5.54 -13.73
N THR A 50 -6.87 -6.01 -12.50
CA THR A 50 -6.82 -7.44 -12.21
C THR A 50 -8.20 -8.10 -12.33
N ARG A 51 -9.26 -7.39 -11.91
CA ARG A 51 -10.65 -7.88 -11.97
C ARG A 51 -11.27 -7.81 -13.36
N ASP A 52 -10.89 -6.80 -14.13
CA ASP A 52 -11.32 -6.65 -15.52
C ASP A 52 -10.75 -7.76 -16.42
N ASP A 53 -9.62 -8.37 -16.01
CA ASP A 53 -8.92 -9.42 -16.76
C ASP A 53 -8.43 -10.55 -15.84
N LEU A 54 -9.39 -11.32 -15.31
CA LEU A 54 -9.18 -12.42 -14.36
C LEU A 54 -8.27 -13.55 -14.85
N PHE A 55 -8.00 -13.64 -16.16
CA PHE A 55 -7.14 -14.67 -16.75
C PHE A 55 -5.75 -14.16 -17.11
N ALA A 56 -5.51 -12.84 -17.01
CA ALA A 56 -4.19 -12.28 -17.27
C ALA A 56 -3.18 -12.73 -16.22
N SER A 57 -1.96 -12.98 -16.69
CA SER A 57 -0.85 -13.26 -15.79
C SER A 57 -0.51 -12.02 -14.96
N TYR A 58 0.10 -12.23 -13.79
CA TYR A 58 0.65 -11.14 -13.00
C TYR A 58 1.59 -10.23 -13.82
N ALA A 59 2.42 -10.82 -14.69
CA ALA A 59 3.35 -10.08 -15.53
C ALA A 59 2.61 -9.13 -16.49
N ASP A 60 1.51 -9.58 -17.08
CA ASP A 60 0.70 -8.77 -18.00
C ASP A 60 0.02 -7.62 -17.26
N ILE A 61 -0.60 -7.89 -16.10
CA ILE A 61 -1.22 -6.84 -15.28
C ILE A 61 -0.17 -5.83 -14.80
N LYS A 62 1.00 -6.29 -14.34
CA LYS A 62 2.11 -5.42 -13.94
C LYS A 62 2.55 -4.54 -15.10
N ALA A 63 2.72 -5.11 -16.30
CA ALA A 63 3.11 -4.35 -17.49
C ALA A 63 2.05 -3.30 -17.86
N LYS A 64 0.75 -3.65 -17.82
CA LYS A 64 -0.36 -2.70 -18.04
C LYS A 64 -0.33 -1.56 -17.03
N MET A 65 -0.09 -1.86 -15.75
CA MET A 65 0.04 -0.84 -14.69
C MET A 65 1.27 0.05 -14.86
N ILE A 66 2.41 -0.49 -15.27
CA ILE A 66 3.59 0.32 -15.61
C ILE A 66 3.28 1.24 -16.78
N ASN A 67 2.68 0.73 -17.86
CA ASN A 67 2.27 1.56 -19.00
C ASN A 67 1.29 2.67 -18.59
N TYR A 68 0.36 2.35 -17.68
CA TYR A 68 -0.51 3.35 -17.07
C TYR A 68 0.29 4.44 -16.35
N CYS A 69 1.25 4.07 -15.48
CA CYS A 69 2.14 5.04 -14.82
C CYS A 69 3.00 5.86 -15.77
N LEU A 70 3.31 5.35 -16.96
CA LEU A 70 4.03 6.10 -17.99
C LEU A 70 3.14 7.12 -18.71
N SER A 71 1.81 6.93 -18.67
CA SER A 71 0.83 7.80 -19.32
C SER A 71 0.32 8.97 -18.46
N ILE A 72 0.53 8.92 -17.15
CA ILE A 72 0.15 10.01 -16.22
C ILE A 72 1.19 11.15 -16.24
N TYR A 73 0.86 12.29 -15.63
CA TYR A 73 1.75 13.45 -15.52
C TYR A 73 3.14 13.07 -14.97
N SER A 74 4.18 13.67 -15.55
CA SER A 74 5.59 13.32 -15.29
C SER A 74 5.98 13.39 -13.81
N GLN A 75 5.40 14.32 -13.05
CA GLN A 75 5.64 14.48 -11.62
C GLN A 75 5.19 13.28 -10.76
N TYR A 76 4.27 12.45 -11.26
CA TYR A 76 3.71 11.30 -10.54
C TYR A 76 4.22 9.95 -11.05
N LYS A 77 4.81 9.92 -12.26
CA LYS A 77 5.27 8.71 -12.94
C LYS A 77 6.17 7.84 -12.06
N ASN A 78 7.21 8.41 -11.46
CA ASN A 78 8.17 7.64 -10.66
C ASN A 78 7.53 7.06 -9.41
N ASN A 79 6.66 7.83 -8.73
CA ASN A 79 5.96 7.35 -7.55
C ASN A 79 4.97 6.24 -7.91
N CYS A 80 4.21 6.39 -9.00
CA CYS A 80 3.32 5.35 -9.50
C CYS A 80 4.07 4.06 -9.82
N ILE A 81 5.20 4.14 -10.54
CA ILE A 81 6.05 2.98 -10.86
C ILE A 81 6.59 2.33 -9.58
N TYR A 82 7.00 3.13 -8.60
CA TYR A 82 7.44 2.62 -7.30
C TYR A 82 6.33 1.81 -6.62
N ILE A 83 5.10 2.34 -6.57
CA ILE A 83 3.97 1.63 -5.96
C ILE A 83 3.69 0.32 -6.71
N VAL A 84 3.64 0.33 -8.05
CA VAL A 84 3.43 -0.89 -8.85
C VAL A 84 4.53 -1.92 -8.59
N ASN A 85 5.78 -1.50 -8.48
CA ASN A 85 6.87 -2.45 -8.26
C ASN A 85 6.86 -3.08 -6.87
N ASN A 86 6.41 -2.36 -5.85
CA ASN A 86 6.46 -2.82 -4.46
C ASN A 86 5.17 -3.50 -3.99
N TYR A 87 4.00 -3.13 -4.53
CA TYR A 87 2.70 -3.57 -3.98
C TYR A 87 1.86 -4.39 -4.96
N MET A 88 2.16 -4.37 -6.27
CA MET A 88 1.28 -5.01 -7.27
C MET A 88 1.14 -6.54 -7.08
N ALA A 89 2.15 -7.20 -6.49
CA ALA A 89 2.09 -8.64 -6.24
C ALA A 89 1.00 -9.00 -5.21
N ASP A 90 0.94 -8.25 -4.11
CA ASP A 90 -0.06 -8.44 -3.06
C ASP A 90 -1.44 -8.02 -3.55
N ILE A 91 -1.52 -6.89 -4.26
CA ILE A 91 -2.75 -6.40 -4.90
C ILE A 91 -3.32 -7.46 -5.85
N TYR A 92 -2.49 -8.02 -6.74
CA TYR A 92 -2.91 -9.03 -7.72
C TYR A 92 -3.46 -10.28 -7.03
N THR A 93 -2.76 -10.77 -6.00
CA THR A 93 -3.19 -11.94 -5.21
C THR A 93 -4.52 -11.67 -4.53
N LYS A 94 -4.64 -10.57 -3.78
CA LYS A 94 -5.86 -10.24 -3.02
C LYS A 94 -7.06 -9.95 -3.91
N ALA A 95 -6.84 -9.35 -5.08
CA ALA A 95 -7.89 -9.10 -6.06
C ALA A 95 -8.52 -10.38 -6.61
N HIS A 96 -7.75 -11.48 -6.70
CA HIS A 96 -8.23 -12.80 -7.15
C HIS A 96 -8.90 -13.62 -6.04
N VAL A 97 -8.33 -13.61 -4.84
CA VAL A 97 -8.71 -14.56 -3.79
C VAL A 97 -9.77 -14.04 -2.82
N THR A 98 -10.07 -12.74 -2.85
CA THR A 98 -11.01 -12.12 -1.90
C THR A 98 -12.18 -11.44 -2.61
N PRO A 99 -13.41 -11.50 -2.05
CA PRO A 99 -14.56 -10.75 -2.54
C PRO A 99 -14.57 -9.29 -2.05
N TYR A 100 -13.48 -8.79 -1.48
CA TYR A 100 -13.43 -7.46 -0.86
C TYR A 100 -13.46 -6.33 -1.90
N SER A 101 -13.92 -5.14 -1.53
CA SER A 101 -13.86 -4.00 -2.44
C SER A 101 -12.41 -3.55 -2.66
N ALA A 102 -12.15 -2.77 -3.72
CA ALA A 102 -10.80 -2.26 -4.00
C ALA A 102 -10.28 -1.39 -2.85
N GLU A 103 -11.15 -0.53 -2.29
CA GLU A 103 -10.87 0.32 -1.14
C GLU A 103 -10.48 -0.52 0.08
N ALA A 104 -11.16 -1.65 0.33
CA ALA A 104 -10.87 -2.52 1.46
C ALA A 104 -9.52 -3.24 1.29
N ILE A 105 -9.20 -3.71 0.07
CA ILE A 105 -7.88 -4.30 -0.23
C ILE A 105 -6.79 -3.25 -0.02
N CYS A 106 -6.96 -2.05 -0.60
CA CYS A 106 -5.94 -1.01 -0.56
C CYS A 106 -5.77 -0.36 0.82
N ALA A 107 -6.84 -0.29 1.62
CA ALA A 107 -6.73 0.08 3.04
C ALA A 107 -5.99 -0.99 3.85
N ASN A 108 -6.19 -2.29 3.53
CA ASN A 108 -5.48 -3.38 4.17
C ASN A 108 -3.98 -3.37 3.87
N GLU A 109 -3.59 -2.94 2.67
CA GLU A 109 -2.18 -2.70 2.29
C GLU A 109 -1.60 -1.41 2.91
N GLY A 110 -2.39 -0.63 3.64
CA GLY A 110 -1.98 0.67 4.16
C GLY A 110 -1.77 1.74 3.08
N LEU A 111 -2.25 1.51 1.85
CA LEU A 111 -2.13 2.43 0.72
C LEU A 111 -3.25 3.48 0.71
N CYS A 112 -4.39 3.21 1.36
CA CYS A 112 -5.51 4.15 1.50
C CYS A 112 -5.75 4.51 2.97
N THR A 113 -5.72 5.82 3.27
CA THR A 113 -6.10 6.40 4.56
C THR A 113 -7.43 7.18 4.44
N ASP A 114 -8.53 6.44 4.63
CA ASP A 114 -9.91 6.94 4.80
C ASP A 114 -10.70 7.49 3.58
N LYS A 115 -12.03 7.44 3.70
CA LYS A 115 -13.06 7.34 2.63
C LYS A 115 -13.26 8.56 1.69
N ASN A 116 -12.44 9.61 1.78
CA ASN A 116 -12.66 10.89 1.07
C ASN A 116 -11.64 11.18 -0.04
N HIS A 117 -10.94 10.14 -0.48
CA HIS A 117 -9.77 10.22 -1.34
C HIS A 117 -10.08 10.59 -2.81
N HIS A 118 -11.20 10.07 -3.33
CA HIS A 118 -11.61 10.19 -4.75
C HIS A 118 -11.98 11.62 -5.20
N LEU A 119 -12.08 12.59 -4.27
CA LEU A 119 -12.52 13.95 -4.56
C LEU A 119 -11.37 14.94 -4.81
N LYS A 120 -10.10 14.55 -4.58
CA LYS A 120 -8.94 15.45 -4.75
C LYS A 120 -8.30 15.39 -6.14
N ILE A 121 -8.44 14.28 -6.87
CA ILE A 121 -7.80 14.11 -8.19
C ILE A 121 -8.54 14.89 -9.29
N ILE A 122 -9.82 15.22 -9.09
CA ILE A 122 -10.71 15.86 -10.09
C ILE A 122 -10.74 17.40 -9.96
N LYS A 123 -10.08 17.98 -8.94
CA LYS A 123 -9.98 19.44 -8.76
C LYS A 123 -8.56 19.93 -9.07
N ASN A 124 -8.14 19.84 -10.33
CA ASN A 124 -7.24 20.83 -10.94
C ASN A 124 -7.20 20.66 -12.46
#